data_AF-A0AA39KVI5-F1
#
_entry.id   AF-A0AA39KVI5-F1
#
_cell.length_a   1.000
_cell.length_b   1.000
_cell.length_c   1.000
_cell.angle_alpha   90.00
_cell.angle_beta   90.00
_cell.angle_gamma   90.00
#
_symmetry.space_group_name_H-M   'P 1'
#
loop_
_entity.id
_entity.type
_entity.pdbx_description
1 polymer ?
#
loop_
_entity_poly.entity_id
_entity_poly.type
_entity_poly.pdbx_seq_one_letter_code
_entity_poly.pdbx_strand_id
1 'polypeptide(L)'
;MMIEADVGMGTLINGTNDKLIPIMTHPPHNSSDLSLEIFLKEVFKNSKRGIKLDFKTIEAFKASLPILKQHHDDMIFPVWLNADIINGPTKLSSPVDANEFLSGAAENFPECTLSVGWTTSSHPILGNNSLADNYSQQQIQEMIDTLSKNNITQRVTYPVRAAIAANSFSLWSELLKNTTKNHPTLTIWSSELDYVDAGKLSKLIRDIGVDKVYVDVPDKLWEKLNISAAADNLPGIFMVIAIITANFILNFF
;
A
#
# COMPACT_ATOMS: atom_id res chain seq x y z
N MET A 1 -3.80 -12.39 6.08
CA MET A 1 -4.67 -11.20 6.18
C MET A 1 -3.82 -10.06 6.72
N MET A 2 -3.95 -8.88 6.14
CA MET A 2 -3.21 -7.67 6.52
C MET A 2 -4.19 -6.61 7.01
N ILE A 3 -3.78 -5.84 8.02
CA ILE A 3 -4.47 -4.61 8.45
C ILE A 3 -3.75 -3.44 7.81
N GLU A 4 -4.45 -2.67 6.98
CA GLU A 4 -3.92 -1.45 6.40
C GLU A 4 -4.34 -0.24 7.22
N ALA A 5 -3.41 0.68 7.44
CA ALA A 5 -3.66 1.91 8.19
C ALA A 5 -2.90 3.10 7.60
N ASP A 6 -3.64 4.17 7.31
CA ASP A 6 -3.09 5.43 6.81
C ASP A 6 -2.39 6.19 7.95
N VAL A 7 -1.16 6.63 7.72
CA VAL A 7 -0.36 7.38 8.69
C VAL A 7 -0.09 8.78 8.16
N GLY A 8 -0.57 9.78 8.89
CA GLY A 8 -0.35 11.19 8.62
C GLY A 8 0.08 11.96 9.87
N MET A 9 0.56 13.18 9.68
CA MET A 9 0.83 14.10 10.79
C MET A 9 -0.45 14.83 11.19
N GLY A 10 -0.73 14.89 12.49
CA GLY A 10 -1.90 15.60 13.00
C GLY A 10 -1.98 15.64 14.51
N THR A 11 -3.13 16.07 15.03
CA THR A 11 -3.40 16.20 16.46
C THR A 11 -4.38 15.13 16.97
N LEU A 12 -4.23 14.76 18.25
CA LEU A 12 -5.21 13.89 18.90
C LEU A 12 -6.43 14.69 19.35
N ILE A 13 -7.63 14.22 19.01
CA ILE A 13 -8.90 14.87 19.36
C ILE A 13 -9.06 15.03 20.89
N ASN A 14 -8.50 14.08 21.66
CA ASN A 14 -8.55 14.09 23.13
C ASN A 14 -7.18 14.39 23.78
N GLY A 15 -6.21 14.90 23.01
CA GLY A 15 -4.88 15.23 23.51
C GLY A 15 -4.88 16.54 24.31
N THR A 16 -4.04 16.63 25.34
CA THR A 16 -3.93 17.84 26.18
C THR A 16 -3.07 18.94 25.54
N ASN A 17 -2.28 18.59 24.52
CA ASN A 17 -1.33 19.49 23.87
C ASN A 17 -1.54 19.33 22.35
N ASP A 18 -1.67 20.43 21.60
CA ASP A 18 -1.79 20.47 20.12
C ASP A 18 -0.50 20.02 19.38
N LYS A 19 0.18 19.01 19.92
CA LYS A 19 1.41 18.44 19.39
C LYS A 19 1.06 17.66 18.12
N LEU A 20 1.73 18.02 17.03
CA LEU A 20 1.71 17.24 15.79
C LEU A 20 2.48 15.94 16.00
N ILE A 21 1.79 14.81 15.88
CA ILE A 21 2.35 13.46 15.97
C ILE A 21 1.83 12.58 14.82
N PRO A 22 2.46 11.43 14.54
CA PRO A 22 1.88 10.43 13.66
C PRO A 22 0.57 9.89 14.23
N ILE A 23 -0.49 9.99 13.43
CA ILE A 23 -1.84 9.54 13.77
C ILE A 23 -2.40 8.67 12.64
N MET A 24 -3.38 7.84 12.97
CA MET A 24 -4.16 7.10 11.98
C MET A 24 -5.11 8.08 11.28
N THR A 25 -4.76 8.52 10.07
CA THR A 25 -5.52 9.53 9.32
C THR A 25 -5.26 9.45 7.82
N HIS A 26 -6.30 9.76 7.05
CA HIS A 26 -6.22 9.95 5.61
C HIS A 26 -6.52 11.42 5.25
N PRO A 27 -5.75 12.07 4.37
CA PRO A 27 -6.05 13.41 3.88
C PRO A 27 -7.50 13.55 3.36
N PRO A 28 -8.15 14.71 3.55
CA PRO A 28 -7.60 15.94 4.13
C PRO A 28 -7.63 16.00 5.67
N HIS A 29 -8.00 14.92 6.35
CA HIS A 29 -8.10 14.91 7.81
C HIS A 29 -6.72 14.99 8.47
N ASN A 30 -6.60 15.85 9.47
CA ASN A 30 -5.37 16.11 10.24
C ASN A 30 -5.60 15.98 11.75
N SER A 31 -6.70 15.33 12.15
CA SER A 31 -6.99 14.98 13.54
C SER A 31 -7.58 13.56 13.60
N SER A 32 -7.28 12.86 14.69
CA SER A 32 -7.75 11.49 14.91
C SER A 32 -7.86 11.21 16.41
N ASP A 33 -8.68 10.26 16.81
CA ASP A 33 -8.70 9.75 18.19
C ASP A 33 -7.61 8.70 18.45
N LEU A 34 -6.81 8.38 17.42
CA LEU A 34 -5.88 7.26 17.44
C LEU A 34 -4.49 7.66 16.92
N SER A 35 -3.49 7.60 17.81
CA SER A 35 -2.08 7.78 17.42
C SER A 35 -1.50 6.50 16.83
N LEU A 36 -0.37 6.62 16.14
CA LEU A 36 0.39 5.45 15.69
C LEU A 36 0.81 4.54 16.85
N GLU A 37 1.28 5.12 17.94
CA GLU A 37 1.72 4.34 19.10
C GLU A 37 0.56 3.53 19.73
N ILE A 38 -0.63 4.13 19.85
CA ILE A 38 -1.81 3.43 20.37
C ILE A 38 -2.25 2.35 19.39
N PHE A 39 -2.31 2.67 18.09
CA PHE A 39 -2.63 1.70 17.04
C PHE A 39 -1.73 0.45 17.12
N LEU A 40 -0.41 0.64 17.18
CA LEU A 40 0.55 -0.46 17.26
C LEU A 40 0.34 -1.32 18.52
N LYS A 41 0.18 -0.69 19.68
CA LYS A 41 -0.09 -1.41 20.94
C LYS A 41 -1.35 -2.26 20.89
N GLU A 42 -2.40 -1.80 20.20
CA GLU A 42 -3.62 -2.58 20.01
C GLU A 42 -3.42 -3.74 19.03
N VAL A 43 -2.71 -3.52 17.93
CA VAL A 43 -2.34 -4.59 16.98
C VAL A 43 -1.54 -5.69 17.68
N PHE A 44 -0.56 -5.33 18.51
CA PHE A 44 0.31 -6.30 19.19
C PHE A 44 -0.45 -7.25 20.12
N LYS A 45 -1.62 -6.85 20.64
CA LYS A 45 -2.47 -7.74 21.43
C LYS A 45 -3.00 -8.93 20.62
N ASN A 46 -3.01 -8.84 19.30
CA ASN A 46 -3.52 -9.88 18.40
C ASN A 46 -2.57 -10.09 17.20
N SER A 47 -1.52 -10.88 17.42
CA SER A 47 -0.44 -11.17 16.46
C SER A 47 -0.83 -12.04 15.26
N LYS A 48 -2.13 -12.28 15.01
CA LYS A 48 -2.60 -13.17 13.93
C LYS A 48 -2.61 -12.51 12.55
N ARG A 49 -2.37 -11.20 12.45
CA ARG A 49 -2.44 -10.41 11.21
C ARG A 49 -1.17 -9.58 11.05
N GLY A 50 -0.71 -9.43 9.81
CA GLY A 50 0.34 -8.46 9.50
C GLY A 50 -0.24 -7.04 9.38
N ILE A 51 0.63 -6.04 9.35
CA ILE A 51 0.23 -4.63 9.17
C ILE A 51 0.87 -4.02 7.92
N LYS A 52 0.15 -3.12 7.28
CA LYS A 52 0.63 -2.25 6.21
C LYS A 52 0.40 -0.80 6.65
N LEU A 53 1.49 -0.08 6.89
CA LEU A 53 1.46 1.32 7.31
C LEU A 53 1.61 2.20 6.06
N ASP A 54 0.55 2.89 5.67
CA ASP A 54 0.53 3.77 4.49
C ASP A 54 0.86 5.21 4.86
N PHE A 55 2.12 5.59 4.68
CA PHE A 55 2.61 6.93 4.98
C PHE A 55 2.19 7.92 3.90
N LYS A 56 1.37 8.90 4.30
CA LYS A 56 0.84 9.93 3.39
C LYS A 56 1.82 11.06 3.12
N THR A 57 2.82 11.26 3.99
CA THR A 57 3.89 12.24 3.81
C THR A 57 5.21 11.73 4.37
N ILE A 58 6.31 12.33 3.94
CA ILE A 58 7.64 11.96 4.43
C ILE A 58 7.85 12.37 5.89
N GLU A 59 7.20 13.45 6.33
CA GLU A 59 7.21 13.90 7.73
C GLU A 59 6.53 12.87 8.63
N ALA A 60 5.41 12.30 8.19
CA ALA A 60 4.73 11.24 8.92
C ALA A 60 5.64 10.01 9.06
N PHE A 61 6.33 9.60 7.99
CA PHE A 61 7.29 8.50 8.04
C PHE A 61 8.44 8.79 9.02
N LYS A 62 9.13 9.93 8.87
CA LYS A 62 10.26 10.33 9.74
C LYS A 62 9.86 10.40 11.22
N ALA A 63 8.70 10.98 11.53
CA ALA A 63 8.20 11.08 12.89
C ALA A 63 7.77 9.71 13.45
N SER A 64 7.46 8.74 12.59
CA SER A 64 7.11 7.38 12.98
C SER A 64 8.30 6.49 13.29
N LEU A 65 9.48 6.75 12.69
CA LEU A 65 10.71 5.96 12.92
C LEU A 65 11.03 5.68 14.40
N PRO A 66 11.06 6.68 15.31
CA PRO A 66 11.34 6.40 16.73
C PRO A 66 10.27 5.52 17.40
N ILE A 67 8.99 5.69 17.02
CA ILE A 67 7.87 4.91 17.56
C ILE A 67 8.00 3.45 17.09
N LEU A 68 8.26 3.24 15.79
CA LEU A 68 8.43 1.93 15.20
C LEU A 68 9.65 1.20 15.79
N LYS A 69 10.77 1.90 15.99
CA LYS A 69 11.97 1.33 16.64
C LYS A 69 11.71 0.90 18.08
N GLN A 70 10.96 1.69 18.84
CA GLN A 70 10.62 1.36 20.23
C GLN A 70 9.82 0.04 20.33
N HIS A 71 9.04 -0.26 19.29
CA HIS A 71 8.18 -1.43 19.21
C HIS A 71 8.69 -2.52 18.26
N HIS A 72 9.96 -2.43 17.83
CA HIS A 72 10.52 -3.32 16.83
C HIS A 72 10.44 -4.80 17.24
N ASP A 73 10.82 -5.10 18.49
CA ASP A 73 10.79 -6.46 19.03
C ASP A 73 9.36 -7.02 19.18
N ASP A 74 8.34 -6.16 19.23
CA ASP A 74 6.93 -6.56 19.29
C ASP A 74 6.37 -6.93 17.90
N MET A 75 7.06 -6.54 16.81
CA MET A 75 6.65 -6.76 15.42
C MET A 75 6.97 -8.19 14.93
N ILE A 76 6.51 -9.20 15.65
CA ILE A 76 6.71 -10.63 15.32
C ILE A 76 5.83 -11.16 14.18
N PHE A 77 5.31 -10.27 13.33
CA PHE A 77 4.43 -10.55 12.20
C PHE A 77 4.84 -9.70 10.99
N PRO A 78 4.34 -10.00 9.77
CA PRO A 78 4.71 -9.23 8.59
C PRO A 78 4.33 -7.75 8.73
N VAL A 79 5.33 -6.86 8.57
CA VAL A 79 5.15 -5.41 8.51
C VAL A 79 5.49 -4.92 7.12
N TRP A 80 4.57 -4.17 6.52
CA TRP A 80 4.74 -3.52 5.24
C TRP A 80 4.80 -2.00 5.44
N LEU A 81 5.81 -1.37 4.86
CA LEU A 81 5.95 0.09 4.84
C LEU A 81 5.48 0.57 3.46
N ASN A 82 4.35 1.26 3.42
CA ASN A 82 3.72 1.71 2.19
C ASN A 82 3.88 3.22 1.97
N ALA A 83 4.16 3.61 0.73
CA ALA A 83 4.12 5.01 0.30
C ALA A 83 3.98 5.11 -1.22
N ASP A 84 3.26 6.12 -1.70
CA ASP A 84 3.30 6.54 -3.10
C ASP A 84 4.52 7.43 -3.34
N ILE A 85 5.56 6.89 -3.97
CA ILE A 85 6.87 7.56 -4.12
C ILE A 85 7.15 8.06 -5.53
N ILE A 86 6.35 7.62 -6.52
CA ILE A 86 6.43 8.09 -7.91
C ILE A 86 5.15 8.83 -8.28
N ASN A 87 5.24 9.81 -9.19
CA ASN A 87 4.05 10.46 -9.74
C ASN A 87 3.25 9.47 -10.60
N GLY A 88 1.98 9.24 -10.28
CA GLY A 88 1.10 8.45 -11.14
C GLY A 88 0.39 9.27 -12.22
N PRO A 89 -0.52 8.65 -12.98
CA PRO A 89 -1.04 9.18 -14.24
C PRO A 89 -1.70 10.55 -14.11
N THR A 90 -2.43 10.79 -13.01
CA THR A 90 -3.25 11.99 -12.85
C THR A 90 -2.52 13.17 -12.21
N LYS A 91 -1.30 12.98 -11.64
CA LYS A 91 -0.47 14.01 -10.98
C LYS A 91 -1.23 14.94 -10.01
N LEU A 92 -2.27 14.41 -9.33
CA LEU A 92 -3.15 15.21 -8.46
C LEU A 92 -2.64 15.36 -7.02
N SER A 93 -1.66 14.55 -6.63
CA SER A 93 -1.00 14.63 -5.33
C SER A 93 0.51 14.50 -5.50
N SER A 94 1.23 15.09 -4.55
CA SER A 94 2.69 14.99 -4.50
C SER A 94 3.10 13.65 -3.89
N PRO A 95 4.05 12.92 -4.50
CA PRO A 95 4.57 11.70 -3.91
C PRO A 95 5.36 12.01 -2.63
N VAL A 96 5.47 11.00 -1.76
CA VAL A 96 6.44 10.97 -0.66
C VAL A 96 7.85 11.01 -1.24
N ASP A 97 8.79 11.69 -0.58
CA ASP A 97 10.19 11.71 -1.05
C ASP A 97 10.75 10.29 -1.09
N ALA A 98 11.03 9.82 -2.31
CA ALA A 98 11.45 8.45 -2.55
C ALA A 98 12.79 8.11 -1.90
N ASN A 99 13.77 9.02 -1.93
CA ASN A 99 15.10 8.70 -1.42
C ASN A 99 15.08 8.64 0.11
N GLU A 100 14.41 9.60 0.76
CA GLU A 100 14.29 9.63 2.20
C GLU A 100 13.46 8.46 2.75
N PHE A 101 12.36 8.12 2.08
CA PHE A 101 11.54 6.96 2.46
C PHE A 101 12.31 5.65 2.31
N LEU A 102 12.91 5.41 1.14
CA LEU A 102 13.59 4.16 0.84
C LEU A 102 14.86 3.96 1.69
N SER A 103 15.70 5.00 1.81
CA SER A 103 16.90 4.91 2.66
C SER A 103 16.55 4.75 4.14
N GLY A 104 15.56 5.51 4.64
CA GLY A 104 15.09 5.38 6.01
C GLY A 104 14.49 3.99 6.29
N ALA A 105 13.73 3.42 5.34
CA ALA A 105 13.19 2.08 5.51
C ALA A 105 14.29 1.00 5.49
N ALA A 106 15.25 1.12 4.57
CA ALA A 106 16.35 0.15 4.45
C ALA A 106 17.30 0.20 5.67
N GLU A 107 17.59 1.39 6.20
CA GLU A 107 18.46 1.56 7.36
C GLU A 107 17.82 1.05 8.64
N ASN A 108 16.52 1.29 8.82
CA ASN A 108 15.86 1.09 10.11
C ASN A 108 15.05 -0.22 10.19
N PHE A 109 14.56 -0.72 9.05
CA PHE A 109 13.66 -1.89 8.99
C PHE A 109 13.93 -2.77 7.75
N PRO A 110 15.17 -3.29 7.58
CA PRO A 110 15.56 -4.08 6.41
C PRO A 110 14.77 -5.38 6.23
N GLU A 111 14.10 -5.86 7.27
CA GLU A 111 13.22 -7.04 7.27
C GLU A 111 11.80 -6.76 6.76
N CYS A 112 11.36 -5.49 6.79
CA CYS A 112 10.02 -5.09 6.34
C CYS A 112 9.90 -5.22 4.81
N THR A 113 8.68 -5.50 4.35
CA THR A 113 8.37 -5.42 2.91
C THR A 113 8.04 -3.98 2.55
N LEU A 114 8.59 -3.50 1.45
CA LEU A 114 8.24 -2.19 0.92
C LEU A 114 7.03 -2.32 -0.01
N SER A 115 6.02 -1.49 0.21
CA SER A 115 4.84 -1.38 -0.67
C SER A 115 4.87 -0.01 -1.34
N VAL A 116 5.57 0.10 -2.47
CA VAL A 116 5.89 1.41 -3.07
C VAL A 116 5.13 1.64 -4.36
N GLY A 117 4.33 2.69 -4.37
CA GLY A 117 3.33 2.96 -5.40
C GLY A 117 3.58 4.24 -6.20
N TRP A 118 2.53 4.58 -6.93
CA TRP A 118 2.42 5.81 -7.68
C TRP A 118 1.21 6.58 -7.17
N THR A 119 1.32 7.90 -7.08
CA THR A 119 0.18 8.74 -6.69
C THR A 119 -1.01 8.54 -7.62
N THR A 120 -2.19 8.35 -7.05
CA THR A 120 -3.43 8.24 -7.85
C THR A 120 -4.44 9.30 -7.46
N SER A 121 -5.38 9.58 -8.36
CA SER A 121 -6.52 10.45 -8.06
C SER A 121 -7.35 9.88 -6.90
N SER A 122 -7.75 10.72 -5.95
CA SER A 122 -8.75 10.34 -4.94
C SER A 122 -10.17 10.20 -5.53
N HIS A 123 -10.38 10.66 -6.76
CA HIS A 123 -11.68 10.55 -7.42
C HIS A 123 -11.88 9.14 -7.99
N PRO A 124 -13.11 8.60 -7.92
CA PRO A 124 -13.47 7.36 -8.58
C PRO A 124 -13.21 7.42 -10.09
N ILE A 125 -12.78 6.29 -10.63
CA ILE A 125 -12.67 6.11 -12.08
C ILE A 125 -14.03 5.67 -12.61
N LEU A 126 -14.71 6.57 -13.31
CA LEU A 126 -16.06 6.33 -13.83
C LEU A 126 -15.99 5.94 -15.31
N GLY A 127 -16.33 4.68 -15.60
CA GLY A 127 -16.34 4.15 -16.97
C GLY A 127 -14.94 3.79 -17.49
N ASN A 128 -14.82 3.68 -18.82
CA ASN A 128 -13.54 3.33 -19.44
C ASN A 128 -12.55 4.50 -19.28
N ASN A 129 -11.40 4.22 -18.66
CA ASN A 129 -10.31 5.18 -18.52
C ASN A 129 -9.89 5.78 -19.86
N SER A 130 -9.64 7.09 -19.87
CA SER A 130 -8.97 7.73 -20.99
C SER A 130 -7.50 7.26 -21.03
N LEU A 131 -6.89 7.21 -22.21
CA LEU A 131 -5.46 6.84 -22.32
C LEU A 131 -4.53 7.76 -21.51
N ALA A 132 -4.96 8.98 -21.21
CA ALA A 132 -4.21 9.95 -20.40
C ALA A 132 -4.16 9.58 -18.91
N ASP A 133 -5.05 8.69 -18.45
CA ASP A 133 -5.13 8.25 -17.05
C ASP A 133 -4.39 6.91 -16.81
N ASN A 134 -3.64 6.43 -17.81
CA ASN A 134 -2.90 5.16 -17.72
C ASN A 134 -1.48 5.33 -17.20
N TYR A 135 -0.99 4.29 -16.51
CA TYR A 135 0.44 4.14 -16.22
C TYR A 135 1.24 4.12 -17.52
N SER A 136 2.41 4.76 -17.49
CA SER A 136 3.29 4.92 -18.65
C SER A 136 4.60 4.17 -18.47
N GLN A 137 5.25 3.85 -19.59
CA GLN A 137 6.59 3.25 -19.59
C GLN A 137 7.60 4.08 -18.78
N GLN A 138 7.53 5.41 -18.88
CA GLN A 138 8.39 6.31 -18.14
C GLN A 138 8.24 6.14 -16.63
N GLN A 139 7.01 6.02 -16.13
CA GLN A 139 6.73 5.81 -14.71
C GLN A 139 7.21 4.46 -14.19
N ILE A 140 7.20 3.43 -15.04
CA ILE A 140 7.77 2.12 -14.72
C ILE A 140 9.29 2.22 -14.62
N GLN A 141 9.94 2.86 -15.59
CA GLN A 141 11.40 3.04 -15.58
C GLN A 141 11.84 3.88 -14.37
N GLU A 142 11.09 4.94 -14.04
CA GLU A 142 11.38 5.78 -12.88
C GLU A 142 11.35 4.99 -11.56
N MET A 143 10.39 4.07 -11.40
CA MET A 143 10.35 3.16 -10.24
C MET A 143 11.58 2.23 -10.20
N ILE A 144 11.95 1.62 -11.34
CA ILE A 144 13.11 0.73 -11.45
C ILE A 144 14.40 1.49 -11.07
N ASP A 145 14.60 2.68 -11.64
CA ASP A 145 15.78 3.51 -11.41
C ASP A 145 15.85 3.97 -9.96
N THR A 146 14.70 4.35 -9.37
CA THR A 146 14.60 4.80 -7.98
C THR A 146 15.00 3.69 -7.00
N LEU A 147 14.52 2.47 -7.19
CA LEU A 147 14.90 1.31 -6.37
C LEU A 147 16.38 0.94 -6.56
N SER A 148 16.88 1.02 -7.79
CA SER A 148 18.29 0.74 -8.11
C SER A 148 19.23 1.74 -7.44
N LYS A 149 18.95 3.04 -7.59
CA LYS A 149 19.71 4.15 -7.00
C LYS A 149 19.80 4.05 -5.47
N ASN A 150 18.71 3.64 -4.82
CA ASN A 150 18.64 3.48 -3.36
C ASN A 150 19.12 2.11 -2.85
N ASN A 151 19.70 1.27 -3.72
CA ASN A 151 20.25 -0.05 -3.37
C ASN A 151 19.28 -0.96 -2.61
N ILE A 152 17.99 -0.92 -2.97
CA ILE A 152 16.97 -1.66 -2.23
C ILE A 152 17.14 -3.16 -2.44
N THR A 153 17.22 -3.89 -1.32
CA THR A 153 17.33 -5.35 -1.23
C THR A 153 16.11 -5.98 -0.55
N GLN A 154 15.26 -5.18 0.10
CA GLN A 154 14.00 -5.60 0.68
C GLN A 154 13.06 -6.22 -0.36
N ARG A 155 12.12 -7.03 0.11
CA ARG A 155 10.98 -7.46 -0.70
C ARG A 155 10.15 -6.24 -1.10
N VAL A 156 9.69 -6.22 -2.35
CA VAL A 156 8.86 -5.11 -2.86
C VAL A 156 7.54 -5.64 -3.39
N THR A 157 6.45 -4.99 -3.00
CA THR A 157 5.15 -5.07 -3.65
C THR A 157 4.79 -3.72 -4.26
N TYR A 158 4.17 -3.72 -5.44
CA TYR A 158 3.77 -2.52 -6.16
C TYR A 158 2.26 -2.35 -6.09
N PRO A 159 1.72 -1.46 -5.22
CA PRO A 159 0.31 -1.13 -5.21
C PRO A 159 -0.08 -0.39 -6.49
N VAL A 160 -1.02 -0.98 -7.24
CA VAL A 160 -1.54 -0.45 -8.51
C VAL A 160 -3.06 -0.46 -8.51
N ARG A 161 -3.65 0.63 -9.00
CA ARG A 161 -5.11 0.76 -9.03
C ARG A 161 -5.71 -0.07 -10.15
N ALA A 162 -6.61 -0.98 -9.80
CA ALA A 162 -7.19 -2.00 -10.67
C ALA A 162 -7.77 -1.44 -11.98
N ALA A 163 -8.55 -0.35 -11.89
CA ALA A 163 -9.20 0.30 -13.02
C ALA A 163 -8.19 0.76 -14.10
N ILE A 164 -6.97 1.11 -13.68
CA ILE A 164 -5.90 1.54 -14.58
C ILE A 164 -5.05 0.34 -15.00
N ALA A 165 -4.63 -0.47 -14.02
CA ALA A 165 -3.67 -1.56 -14.21
C ALA A 165 -4.15 -2.65 -15.16
N ALA A 166 -5.46 -2.95 -15.17
CA ALA A 166 -6.06 -4.02 -15.98
C ALA A 166 -5.79 -3.90 -17.49
N ASN A 167 -5.37 -2.73 -17.98
CA ASN A 167 -5.13 -2.49 -19.41
C ASN A 167 -3.68 -2.72 -19.87
N SER A 168 -2.73 -2.98 -18.97
CA SER A 168 -1.30 -2.86 -19.31
C SER A 168 -0.41 -4.00 -18.78
N PHE A 169 -0.65 -5.25 -19.21
CA PHE A 169 0.19 -6.40 -18.83
C PHE A 169 1.68 -6.19 -19.11
N SER A 170 2.04 -5.62 -20.27
CA SER A 170 3.44 -5.44 -20.67
C SER A 170 4.24 -4.60 -19.68
N LEU A 171 3.64 -3.51 -19.18
CA LEU A 171 4.26 -2.63 -18.18
C LEU A 171 4.59 -3.39 -16.89
N TRP A 172 3.62 -4.16 -16.40
CA TRP A 172 3.79 -4.91 -15.16
C TRP A 172 4.77 -6.07 -15.31
N SER A 173 4.71 -6.79 -16.45
CA SER A 173 5.69 -7.84 -16.74
C SER A 173 7.11 -7.28 -16.79
N GLU A 174 7.30 -6.11 -17.39
CA GLU A 174 8.60 -5.45 -17.43
C GLU A 174 9.09 -5.01 -16.06
N LEU A 175 8.23 -4.37 -15.26
CA LEU A 175 8.56 -3.97 -13.89
C LEU A 175 9.05 -5.16 -13.06
N LEU A 176 8.28 -6.26 -13.04
CA LEU A 176 8.61 -7.44 -12.25
C LEU A 176 9.90 -8.13 -12.74
N LYS A 177 10.16 -8.16 -14.06
CA LYS A 177 11.40 -8.72 -14.63
C LYS A 177 12.64 -7.92 -14.25
N ASN A 178 12.54 -6.60 -14.25
CA ASN A 178 13.67 -5.70 -13.95
C ASN A 178 13.93 -5.54 -12.44
N THR A 179 13.01 -6.01 -11.58
CA THR A 179 13.11 -5.88 -10.12
C THR A 179 13.20 -7.23 -9.42
N THR A 180 13.59 -8.29 -10.13
CA THR A 180 13.66 -9.68 -9.61
C THR A 180 14.47 -9.83 -8.32
N LYS A 181 15.52 -9.02 -8.13
CA LYS A 181 16.32 -8.98 -6.89
C LYS A 181 15.49 -8.67 -5.63
N ASN A 182 14.35 -8.00 -5.81
CA ASN A 182 13.43 -7.57 -4.75
C ASN A 182 12.27 -8.54 -4.53
N HIS A 183 12.32 -9.75 -5.10
CA HIS A 183 11.22 -10.73 -5.04
C HIS A 183 9.84 -10.10 -5.32
N PRO A 184 9.68 -9.43 -6.47
CA PRO A 184 8.63 -8.45 -6.66
C PRO A 184 7.25 -9.10 -6.77
N THR A 185 6.24 -8.38 -6.29
CA THR A 185 4.81 -8.74 -6.37
C THR A 185 3.97 -7.52 -6.74
N LEU A 186 2.74 -7.71 -7.19
CA LEU A 186 1.76 -6.63 -7.35
C LEU A 186 0.75 -6.66 -6.19
N THR A 187 0.35 -5.50 -5.70
CA THR A 187 -0.88 -5.35 -4.90
C THR A 187 -1.89 -4.62 -5.74
N ILE A 188 -2.95 -5.29 -6.16
CA ILE A 188 -3.99 -4.66 -6.98
C ILE A 188 -5.11 -4.20 -6.07
N TRP A 189 -5.35 -2.90 -6.05
CA TRP A 189 -6.39 -2.31 -5.20
C TRP A 189 -7.46 -1.56 -5.99
N SER A 190 -8.67 -1.42 -5.44
CA SER A 190 -9.76 -0.69 -6.08
C SER A 190 -10.65 0.00 -5.06
N SER A 191 -11.16 1.19 -5.38
CA SER A 191 -12.26 1.78 -4.62
C SER A 191 -13.59 1.09 -4.96
N GLU A 192 -14.57 1.15 -4.05
CA GLU A 192 -15.97 0.72 -4.26
C GLU A 192 -16.63 1.35 -5.49
N LEU A 193 -16.24 2.58 -5.82
CA LEU A 193 -16.84 3.35 -6.92
C LEU A 193 -16.07 3.24 -8.23
N ASP A 194 -14.94 2.53 -8.24
CA ASP A 194 -14.15 2.35 -9.47
C ASP A 194 -14.85 1.40 -10.44
N TYR A 195 -14.97 1.84 -11.69
CA TYR A 195 -15.29 0.95 -12.78
C TYR A 195 -14.05 0.11 -13.13
N VAL A 196 -14.16 -1.20 -12.93
CA VAL A 196 -13.12 -2.17 -13.30
C VAL A 196 -13.69 -3.25 -14.19
N ASP A 197 -13.05 -3.47 -15.34
CA ASP A 197 -13.32 -4.62 -16.19
C ASP A 197 -12.76 -5.89 -15.53
N ALA A 198 -13.65 -6.66 -14.89
CA ALA A 198 -13.30 -7.88 -14.18
C ALA A 198 -12.64 -8.94 -15.08
N GLY A 199 -13.00 -8.99 -16.38
CA GLY A 199 -12.42 -9.94 -17.32
C GLY A 199 -10.96 -9.62 -17.64
N LYS A 200 -10.67 -8.35 -17.91
CA LYS A 200 -9.30 -7.85 -18.11
C LYS A 200 -8.46 -8.01 -16.85
N LEU A 201 -9.00 -7.64 -15.68
CA LEU A 201 -8.31 -7.79 -14.41
C LEU A 201 -7.98 -9.26 -14.12
N SER A 202 -8.95 -10.17 -14.30
CA SER A 202 -8.73 -11.61 -14.13
C SER A 202 -7.63 -12.12 -15.06
N LYS A 203 -7.60 -11.66 -16.32
CA LYS A 203 -6.56 -12.02 -17.26
C LYS A 203 -5.19 -11.53 -16.80
N LEU A 204 -5.09 -10.25 -16.38
CA LEU A 204 -3.85 -9.68 -15.86
C LEU A 204 -3.29 -10.50 -14.69
N ILE A 205 -4.13 -10.82 -13.70
CA ILE A 205 -3.72 -11.59 -12.52
C ILE A 205 -3.15 -12.96 -12.94
N ARG A 206 -3.82 -13.67 -13.84
CA ARG A 206 -3.35 -14.97 -14.33
C ARG A 206 -2.07 -14.87 -15.15
N ASP A 207 -1.94 -13.85 -15.99
CA ASP A 207 -0.75 -13.65 -16.82
C ASP A 207 0.49 -13.30 -15.98
N ILE A 208 0.30 -12.57 -14.86
CA ILE A 208 1.38 -12.23 -13.91
C ILE A 208 1.72 -13.43 -13.02
N GLY A 209 0.73 -14.23 -12.66
CA GLY A 209 0.85 -15.36 -11.73
C GLY A 209 0.11 -15.06 -10.43
N VAL A 210 -0.80 -15.96 -10.05
CA VAL A 210 -1.65 -15.79 -8.85
C VAL A 210 -0.86 -15.76 -7.55
N ASP A 211 0.33 -16.36 -7.52
CA ASP A 211 1.27 -16.34 -6.39
C ASP A 211 2.08 -15.04 -6.30
N LYS A 212 1.98 -14.17 -7.32
CA LYS A 212 2.68 -12.88 -7.41
C LYS A 212 1.77 -11.68 -7.25
N VAL A 213 0.50 -11.90 -6.92
CA VAL A 213 -0.50 -10.83 -6.81
C VAL A 213 -1.26 -10.93 -5.50
N TYR A 214 -1.26 -9.82 -4.75
CA TYR A 214 -2.21 -9.54 -3.68
C TYR A 214 -3.39 -8.75 -4.27
N VAL A 215 -4.60 -9.02 -3.79
CA VAL A 215 -5.81 -8.39 -4.32
C VAL A 215 -6.60 -7.78 -3.17
N ASP A 216 -6.84 -6.48 -3.27
CA ASP A 216 -7.54 -5.65 -2.30
C ASP A 216 -8.66 -4.87 -3.01
N VAL A 217 -9.75 -5.58 -3.31
CA VAL A 217 -10.85 -5.03 -4.09
C VAL A 217 -12.19 -5.27 -3.39
N PRO A 218 -13.22 -4.43 -3.67
CA PRO A 218 -14.57 -4.64 -3.16
C PRO A 218 -15.09 -6.06 -3.43
N ASP A 219 -15.86 -6.61 -2.50
CA ASP A 219 -16.44 -7.96 -2.61
C ASP A 219 -17.19 -8.15 -3.94
N LYS A 220 -17.94 -7.14 -4.37
CA LYS A 220 -18.69 -7.15 -5.64
C LYS A 220 -17.80 -7.30 -6.88
N LEU A 221 -16.56 -6.80 -6.82
CA LEU A 221 -15.59 -6.98 -7.89
C LEU A 221 -14.90 -8.35 -7.73
N TRP A 222 -14.52 -8.71 -6.50
CA TRP A 222 -13.89 -9.98 -6.17
C TRP A 222 -14.70 -11.19 -6.66
N GLU A 223 -16.01 -11.22 -6.40
CA GLU A 223 -16.92 -12.29 -6.84
C GLU A 223 -16.97 -12.48 -8.36
N LYS A 224 -16.58 -11.47 -9.14
CA LYS A 224 -16.53 -11.52 -10.61
C LYS A 224 -15.17 -11.94 -11.14
N LEU A 225 -14.15 -12.06 -10.29
CA LEU A 225 -12.81 -12.44 -10.71
C LEU A 225 -12.72 -13.94 -10.95
N ASN A 226 -12.18 -14.32 -12.11
CA ASN A 226 -11.85 -15.70 -12.42
C ASN A 226 -10.34 -15.93 -12.25
N ILE A 227 -9.90 -16.14 -11.02
CA ILE A 227 -8.48 -16.28 -10.66
C ILE A 227 -8.04 -17.72 -10.43
N SER A 228 -8.82 -18.71 -10.90
CA SER A 228 -8.45 -20.12 -10.79
C SER A 228 -7.26 -20.43 -11.72
N ALA A 229 -6.07 -20.54 -11.13
CA ALA A 229 -5.09 -21.50 -11.59
C ALA A 229 -5.62 -22.89 -11.20
N ALA A 230 -5.42 -23.91 -12.01
CA ALA A 230 -5.85 -25.26 -11.67
C ALA A 230 -5.39 -25.64 -10.23
N ALA A 231 -6.38 -26.06 -9.42
CA ALA A 231 -6.32 -26.71 -8.11
C ALA A 231 -5.93 -25.85 -6.88
N ASP A 232 -6.93 -25.67 -6.01
CA ASP A 232 -6.93 -25.91 -4.56
C ASP A 232 -5.66 -25.52 -3.76
N ASN A 233 -5.85 -24.55 -2.85
CA ASN A 233 -4.95 -24.10 -1.76
C ASN A 233 -4.15 -22.81 -1.97
N LEU A 234 -4.80 -21.71 -2.36
CA LEU A 234 -4.24 -20.38 -2.13
C LEU A 234 -5.06 -19.66 -1.05
N PRO A 235 -4.46 -19.32 0.11
CA PRO A 235 -5.09 -18.41 1.05
C PRO A 235 -5.13 -17.04 0.37
N GLY A 236 -6.30 -16.64 -0.11
CA GLY A 236 -6.55 -15.25 -0.51
C GLY A 236 -6.19 -14.37 0.69
N ILE A 237 -5.10 -13.62 0.58
CA ILE A 237 -4.72 -12.64 1.60
C ILE A 237 -5.65 -11.44 1.37
N PHE A 238 -6.82 -11.51 2.02
CA PHE A 238 -7.68 -10.34 2.21
C PHE A 238 -6.88 -9.26 2.94
N MET A 239 -6.83 -8.07 2.34
CA MET A 239 -6.45 -6.84 3.00
C MET A 239 -7.78 -6.18 3.38
N VAL A 240 -7.95 -5.82 4.64
CA VAL A 240 -9.13 -5.06 5.07
C VAL A 240 -8.67 -3.64 5.29
N ILE A 241 -9.02 -2.75 4.35
CA ILE A 241 -8.93 -1.31 4.57
C ILE A 241 -10.05 -0.94 5.53
N ALA A 242 -9.67 -0.38 6.67
CA ALA A 242 -10.60 0.24 7.58
C ALA A 242 -10.16 1.67 7.85
N ILE A 243 -11.12 2.60 7.95
CA ILE A 243 -10.85 3.86 8.65
C ILE A 243 -10.75 3.48 10.13
N ILE A 244 -9.52 3.20 10.55
CA ILE A 244 -9.24 2.69 11.88
C ILE A 244 -9.35 3.87 12.87
N THR A 245 -10.47 3.95 13.57
CA THR A 245 -10.61 4.74 14.80
C THR A 245 -10.37 3.84 16.00
N ALA A 246 -10.08 4.40 17.18
CA ALA A 246 -9.85 3.61 18.39
C ALA A 246 -11.03 2.65 18.71
N ASN A 247 -12.26 3.09 18.43
CA ASN A 247 -13.47 2.27 18.61
C ASN A 247 -13.64 1.18 17.54
N PHE A 248 -13.07 1.35 16.35
CA PHE A 248 -13.11 0.35 15.28
C PHE A 248 -12.13 -0.79 15.55
N ILE A 249 -10.96 -0.49 16.12
CA ILE A 249 -9.95 -1.46 16.57
C ILE A 249 -10.54 -2.47 17.55
N LEU A 250 -11.25 -1.99 18.57
CA LEU A 250 -11.83 -2.85 19.62
C LEU A 250 -12.86 -3.87 19.09
N ASN A 251 -13.45 -3.61 17.93
CA ASN A 251 -14.39 -4.53 17.28
C ASN A 251 -13.71 -5.46 16.25
N PHE A 252 -12.44 -5.20 15.90
CA PHE A 252 -11.70 -5.94 14.87
C PHE A 252 -10.63 -6.90 15.42
N PHE A 253 -10.30 -6.77 16.71
CA PHE A 253 -9.34 -7.60 17.45
C PHE A 253 -10.01 -8.46 18.52
#